data_AF-A0A518BVH8-F1
#
_entry.id   AF-A0A518BVH8-F1
#
_cell.length_a   1.000
_cell.length_b   1.000
_cell.length_c   1.000
_cell.angle_alpha   90.00
_cell.angle_beta   90.00
_cell.angle_gamma   90.00
#
_symmetry.space_group_name_H-M   'P 1'
#
loop_
_entity.id
_entity.type
_entity.pdbx_description
1 polymer ?
#
loop_
_entity_poly.entity_id
_entity_poly.type
_entity_poly.pdbx_seq_one_letter_code
_entity_poly.pdbx_strand_id
1 'polypeptide(L)'
;MSVEGVGTSPRWMSVVLALAAAYNVVWGAAAVLIPALFFTAAGMEPPEYLWLWQCVGMIVGVYGVGYGCAAMDPARHWPIVLVGLMGKVFGPIGFAQALWMGEITMLFGVNIIFNDLIWWVPFGLILMHAWRVRRAAGGAS
;
A
#
# COMPACT_ATOMS: atom_id res chain seq x y z
N MET A 1 -41.73 6.78 -0.66
CA MET A 1 -40.41 7.36 -0.94
C MET A 1 -39.39 6.46 -0.24
N SER A 2 -38.85 5.49 -0.98
CA SER A 2 -37.95 4.46 -0.45
C SER A 2 -36.63 5.07 -0.01
N VAL A 3 -36.27 4.86 1.26
CA VAL A 3 -34.91 5.09 1.76
C VAL A 3 -34.06 3.91 1.27
N GLU A 4 -33.60 3.96 0.03
CA GLU A 4 -32.64 2.99 -0.50
C GLU A 4 -31.32 3.69 -0.76
N GLY A 5 -30.27 3.26 -0.03
CA GLY A 5 -28.88 3.62 -0.32
C GLY A 5 -28.08 4.28 0.79
N VAL A 6 -28.29 3.93 2.06
CA VAL A 6 -27.26 4.23 3.08
C VAL A 6 -26.03 3.34 2.82
N GLY A 7 -25.04 3.89 2.13
CA GLY A 7 -23.64 3.80 2.57
C GLY A 7 -22.86 2.51 2.31
N THR A 8 -23.21 1.65 1.34
CA THR A 8 -22.32 0.54 0.97
C THR A 8 -21.25 1.01 -0.02
N SER A 9 -19.98 0.92 0.35
CA SER A 9 -18.88 1.22 -0.59
C SER A 9 -18.97 0.32 -1.83
N PRO A 10 -18.65 0.83 -3.04
CA PRO A 10 -18.59 0.03 -4.24
C PRO A 10 -17.67 -1.19 -4.09
N ARG A 11 -18.10 -2.36 -4.58
CA ARG A 11 -17.38 -3.64 -4.42
C ARG A 11 -15.94 -3.61 -4.91
N TRP A 12 -15.64 -2.81 -5.94
CA TRP A 12 -14.27 -2.68 -6.47
C TRP A 12 -13.29 -2.17 -5.41
N MET A 13 -13.74 -1.33 -4.47
CA MET A 13 -12.88 -0.79 -3.40
C MET A 13 -12.42 -1.90 -2.45
N SER A 14 -13.35 -2.76 -2.03
CA SER A 14 -13.05 -3.93 -1.23
C SER A 14 -12.13 -4.91 -1.95
N VAL A 15 -12.36 -5.13 -3.26
CA VAL A 15 -11.50 -6.00 -4.07
C VAL A 15 -10.08 -5.44 -4.17
N VAL A 16 -9.92 -4.15 -4.47
CA VAL A 16 -8.59 -3.49 -4.51
C VAL A 16 -7.89 -3.62 -3.17
N LEU A 17 -8.57 -3.34 -2.05
CA LEU A 17 -7.95 -3.43 -0.72
C LEU A 17 -7.59 -4.88 -0.36
N ALA A 18 -8.39 -5.86 -0.76
CA ALA A 18 -8.06 -7.28 -0.59
C ALA A 18 -6.86 -7.70 -1.44
N LEU A 19 -6.76 -7.23 -2.68
CA LEU A 19 -5.60 -7.46 -3.54
C LEU A 19 -4.34 -6.79 -2.97
N ALA A 20 -4.47 -5.55 -2.48
CA ALA A 20 -3.39 -4.86 -1.79
C ALA A 20 -2.98 -5.63 -0.54
N ALA A 21 -3.93 -6.13 0.25
CA ALA A 21 -3.66 -6.95 1.42
C ALA A 21 -2.82 -8.19 1.08
N ALA A 22 -3.30 -9.00 0.13
CA ALA A 22 -2.62 -10.21 -0.31
C ALA A 22 -1.21 -9.90 -0.85
N TYR A 23 -1.09 -8.88 -1.70
CA TYR A 23 0.20 -8.46 -2.26
C TYR A 23 1.18 -8.05 -1.17
N ASN A 24 0.78 -7.18 -0.23
CA ASN A 24 1.68 -6.66 0.80
C ASN A 24 2.08 -7.75 1.81
N VAL A 25 1.19 -8.69 2.13
CA VAL A 25 1.54 -9.87 2.96
C VAL A 25 2.54 -10.78 2.24
N VAL A 26 2.29 -11.13 0.98
CA VAL A 26 3.19 -11.99 0.20
C VAL A 26 4.55 -11.34 0.01
N TRP A 27 4.56 -10.06 -0.38
CA TRP A 27 5.79 -9.30 -0.56
C TRP A 27 6.56 -9.15 0.76
N GLY A 28 5.87 -8.80 1.85
CA GLY A 28 6.47 -8.68 3.17
C GLY A 28 7.05 -10.00 3.67
N ALA A 29 6.33 -11.12 3.47
CA ALA A 29 6.83 -12.45 3.78
C ALA A 29 8.08 -12.81 2.96
N ALA A 30 8.10 -12.50 1.66
CA ALA A 30 9.28 -12.70 0.82
C ALA A 30 10.47 -11.87 1.31
N ALA A 31 10.25 -10.60 1.70
CA ALA A 31 11.28 -9.72 2.23
C ALA A 31 11.83 -10.18 3.59
N VAL A 32 11.03 -10.89 4.39
CA VAL A 32 11.46 -11.45 5.67
C VAL A 32 12.16 -12.80 5.51
N LEU A 33 11.56 -13.73 4.76
CA LEU A 33 12.02 -15.12 4.65
C LEU A 33 13.17 -15.29 3.66
N ILE A 34 13.23 -14.47 2.60
CA ILE A 34 14.24 -14.53 1.55
C ILE A 34 14.74 -13.11 1.25
N PRO A 35 15.36 -12.42 2.24
CA PRO A 35 15.62 -10.99 2.16
C PRO A 35 16.58 -10.58 1.04
N ALA A 36 17.49 -11.47 0.61
CA ALA A 36 18.42 -11.22 -0.48
C ALA A 36 17.76 -11.26 -1.88
N LEU A 37 16.52 -11.78 -2.00
CA LEU A 37 15.85 -12.01 -3.28
C LEU A 37 15.76 -10.75 -4.13
N PHE A 38 15.32 -9.64 -3.54
CA PHE A 38 15.07 -8.40 -4.28
C PHE A 38 16.36 -7.73 -4.78
N PHE A 39 17.44 -7.83 -4.01
CA PHE A 39 18.74 -7.28 -4.37
C PHE A 39 19.41 -8.12 -5.45
N THR A 40 19.48 -9.44 -5.25
CA THR A 40 20.08 -10.37 -6.22
C THR A 40 19.35 -10.40 -7.56
N ALA A 41 18.00 -10.36 -7.55
CA ALA A 41 17.20 -10.25 -8.77
C ALA A 41 17.43 -8.92 -9.52
N ALA A 42 17.83 -7.86 -8.80
CA ALA A 42 18.18 -6.57 -9.37
C ALA A 42 19.67 -6.47 -9.78
N GLY A 43 20.43 -7.57 -9.70
CA GLY A 43 21.85 -7.62 -10.01
C GLY A 43 22.74 -6.92 -8.96
N MET A 44 22.23 -6.75 -7.73
CA MET A 44 22.93 -6.08 -6.63
C MET A 44 23.46 -7.09 -5.61
N GLU A 45 24.58 -6.74 -4.97
CA GLU A 45 24.99 -7.41 -3.74
C GLU A 45 24.01 -7.06 -2.61
N PRO A 46 23.60 -8.04 -1.78
CA PRO A 46 22.75 -7.76 -0.62
C PRO A 46 23.42 -6.76 0.34
N PRO A 47 22.66 -5.82 0.94
CA PRO A 47 23.20 -4.90 1.93
C PRO A 47 23.78 -5.61 3.15
N GLU A 48 24.79 -5.00 3.79
CA GLU A 48 25.40 -5.51 5.04
C GLU A 48 24.34 -5.72 6.13
N TYR A 49 23.47 -4.73 6.33
CA TYR A 49 22.42 -4.75 7.36
C TYR A 49 21.08 -5.24 6.81
N LEU A 50 21.06 -6.49 6.34
CA LEU A 50 19.90 -7.08 5.69
C LEU A 50 18.65 -7.18 6.60
N TRP A 51 18.84 -7.17 7.92
CA TRP A 51 17.75 -7.14 8.89
C TRP A 51 16.90 -5.86 8.81
N LEU A 52 17.46 -4.72 8.35
CA LEU A 52 16.68 -3.50 8.11
C LEU A 52 15.63 -3.72 7.02
N TRP A 53 16.00 -4.47 5.97
CA TRP A 53 15.08 -4.84 4.90
C TRP A 53 13.97 -5.77 5.40
N GLN A 54 14.31 -6.71 6.29
CA GLN A 54 13.31 -7.57 6.95
C GLN A 54 12.36 -6.75 7.82
N CYS A 55 12.86 -5.74 8.55
CA CYS A 55 12.01 -4.80 9.30
C CYS A 55 11.02 -4.07 8.39
N VAL A 56 11.46 -3.60 7.22
CA VAL A 56 10.57 -3.03 6.20
C VAL A 56 9.54 -4.06 5.75
N GLY A 57 9.96 -5.29 5.46
CA GLY A 57 9.08 -6.41 5.11
C GLY A 57 7.99 -6.67 6.15
N MET A 58 8.34 -6.65 7.43
CA MET A 58 7.38 -6.82 8.55
C MET A 58 6.36 -5.67 8.59
N ILE A 59 6.81 -4.42 8.47
CA ILE A 59 5.92 -3.24 8.46
C ILE A 59 4.95 -3.31 7.28
N VAL A 60 5.45 -3.62 6.09
CA VAL A 60 4.63 -3.78 4.88
C VAL A 60 3.63 -4.92 5.03
N GLY A 61 4.04 -6.06 5.61
CA GLY A 61 3.15 -7.17 5.91
C GLY A 61 2.00 -6.78 6.84
N VAL A 62 2.29 -6.01 7.90
CA VAL A 62 1.27 -5.48 8.83
C VAL A 62 0.32 -4.51 8.12
N TYR A 63 0.81 -3.65 7.22
CA TYR A 63 -0.09 -2.83 6.39
C TYR A 63 -1.00 -3.70 5.52
N GLY A 64 -0.52 -4.82 5.01
CA GLY A 64 -1.35 -5.80 4.30
C GLY A 64 -2.54 -6.28 5.15
N VAL A 65 -2.30 -6.64 6.41
CA VAL A 65 -3.39 -6.99 7.36
C VAL A 65 -4.36 -5.82 7.54
N GLY A 66 -3.82 -4.59 7.69
CA GLY A 66 -4.61 -3.37 7.77
C GLY A 66 -5.53 -3.14 6.57
N TYR A 67 -5.04 -3.38 5.35
CA TYR A 67 -5.86 -3.30 4.13
C TYR A 67 -6.93 -4.40 4.08
N GLY A 68 -6.62 -5.60 4.57
CA GLY A 68 -7.60 -6.68 4.69
C GLY A 68 -8.75 -6.28 5.61
N CYS A 69 -8.45 -5.64 6.74
CA CYS A 69 -9.46 -5.07 7.62
C CYS A 69 -10.27 -3.96 6.92
N ALA A 70 -9.58 -3.07 6.19
CA ALA A 70 -10.23 -1.99 5.47
C ALA A 70 -11.14 -2.46 4.33
N ALA A 71 -10.86 -3.61 3.72
CA ALA A 71 -11.68 -4.18 2.65
C ALA A 71 -13.12 -4.47 3.08
N MET A 72 -13.35 -4.73 4.38
CA MET A 72 -14.70 -5.00 4.93
C MET A 72 -15.59 -3.75 5.00
N ASP A 73 -14.99 -2.59 5.20
CA ASP A 73 -15.68 -1.29 5.20
C ASP A 73 -14.68 -0.18 4.82
N PRO A 74 -14.48 0.06 3.51
CA PRO A 74 -13.45 0.97 3.01
C PRO A 74 -13.65 2.43 3.46
N ALA A 75 -14.90 2.88 3.58
CA ALA A 75 -15.21 4.25 3.97
C ALA A 75 -14.93 4.49 5.47
N ARG A 76 -15.25 3.51 6.33
CA ARG A 76 -14.99 3.60 7.77
C ARG A 76 -13.51 3.52 8.09
N HIS A 77 -12.78 2.61 7.45
CA HIS A 77 -11.37 2.35 7.70
C HIS A 77 -10.42 3.16 6.80
N TRP A 78 -10.85 4.33 6.33
CA TRP A 78 -9.99 5.23 5.57
C TRP A 78 -8.64 5.61 6.23
N PRO A 79 -8.42 5.66 7.58
CA PRO A 79 -7.14 6.11 8.11
C PRO A 79 -6.00 5.17 7.71
N ILE A 80 -6.24 3.86 7.70
CA ILE A 80 -5.22 2.89 7.27
C ILE A 80 -4.99 2.96 5.75
N VAL A 81 -6.02 3.28 4.96
CA VAL A 81 -5.86 3.54 3.52
C VAL A 81 -5.03 4.80 3.27
N LEU A 82 -5.19 5.85 4.10
CA LEU A 82 -4.39 7.07 4.03
C LEU A 82 -2.93 6.79 4.38
N VAL A 83 -2.66 6.14 5.51
CA VAL A 83 -1.31 5.73 5.90
C VAL A 83 -0.66 4.90 4.79
N GLY A 84 -1.43 3.98 4.19
CA GLY A 84 -0.97 3.19 3.06
C GLY A 84 -0.61 4.02 1.84
N LEU A 85 -1.45 4.99 1.46
CA LEU A 85 -1.15 5.89 0.34
C LEU A 85 0.09 6.74 0.61
N MET A 86 0.25 7.26 1.84
CA MET A 86 1.43 8.03 2.23
C MET A 86 2.70 7.19 2.11
N GLY A 87 2.69 5.96 2.63
CA GLY A 87 3.81 5.03 2.47
C GLY A 87 4.16 4.79 1.00
N LYS A 88 3.14 4.62 0.15
CA LYS A 88 3.32 4.42 -1.29
C LYS A 88 3.80 5.66 -2.04
N VAL A 89 3.62 6.86 -1.50
CA VAL A 89 4.18 8.10 -2.08
C VAL A 89 5.62 8.29 -1.64
N PHE A 90 5.94 7.98 -0.37
CA PHE A 90 7.29 8.15 0.16
C PHE A 90 8.27 7.10 -0.35
N GLY A 91 7.83 5.88 -0.65
CA GLY A 91 8.67 4.82 -1.25
C GLY A 91 9.37 5.26 -2.54
N PRO A 92 8.64 5.73 -3.57
CA PRO A 92 9.22 6.23 -4.81
C PRO A 92 10.13 7.44 -4.64
N ILE A 93 9.88 8.31 -3.65
CA ILE A 93 10.75 9.44 -3.33
C ILE A 93 12.10 8.92 -2.79
N GLY A 94 12.07 7.99 -1.83
CA GLY A 94 13.28 7.36 -1.31
C GLY A 94 14.04 6.58 -2.39
N PHE A 95 13.33 5.88 -3.27
CA PHE A 95 13.92 5.22 -4.43
C PHE A 95 14.60 6.20 -5.39
N ALA A 96 13.92 7.29 -5.76
CA ALA A 96 14.49 8.28 -6.67
C ALA A 96 15.77 8.91 -6.10
N GLN A 97 15.79 9.16 -4.79
CA GLN A 97 16.99 9.62 -4.09
C GLN A 97 18.12 8.58 -4.14
N ALA A 98 17.84 7.32 -3.78
CA ALA A 98 18.84 6.25 -3.79
C ALA A 98 19.38 5.96 -5.20
N LEU A 99 18.52 6.03 -6.22
CA LEU A 99 18.92 5.90 -7.61
C LEU A 99 19.83 7.06 -8.05
N TRP A 100 19.50 8.30 -7.65
CA TRP A 100 20.32 9.48 -7.90
C TRP A 100 21.70 9.38 -7.23
N MET A 101 21.77 8.79 -6.04
CA MET A 101 23.02 8.57 -5.29
C MET A 101 23.82 7.37 -5.82
N GLY A 102 23.27 6.58 -6.76
CA GLY A 102 23.92 5.39 -7.31
C GLY A 102 23.92 4.18 -6.37
N GLU A 103 23.09 4.18 -5.32
CA GLU A 103 23.03 3.12 -4.31
C GLU A 103 22.20 1.91 -4.76
N ILE A 104 21.29 2.12 -5.70
CA ILE A 104 20.41 1.07 -6.23
C ILE A 104 20.37 1.09 -7.75
N THR A 105 20.08 -0.06 -8.36
CA THR A 105 19.96 -0.17 -9.82
C THR A 105 18.57 0.25 -10.29
N MET A 106 18.47 0.66 -11.56
CA MET A 106 17.18 0.97 -12.19
C MET A 106 16.24 -0.25 -12.22
N LEU A 107 16.81 -1.46 -12.29
CA LEU A 107 16.06 -2.73 -12.25
C LEU A 107 15.33 -2.92 -10.92
N PHE A 108 15.89 -2.41 -9.82
CA PHE A 108 15.22 -2.39 -8.52
C PHE A 108 13.91 -1.58 -8.56
N GLY A 109 13.77 -0.65 -9.52
CA GLY A 109 12.55 0.16 -9.75
C GLY A 109 11.33 -0.64 -10.19
N VAL A 110 11.50 -1.89 -10.65
CA VAL A 110 10.37 -2.81 -10.88
C VAL A 110 9.59 -3.05 -9.59
N ASN A 111 10.27 -3.11 -8.43
CA ASN A 111 9.60 -3.22 -7.14
C ASN A 111 8.67 -2.03 -6.92
N ILE A 112 9.10 -0.81 -7.22
CA ILE A 112 8.33 0.41 -7.00
C ILE A 112 7.02 0.43 -7.79
N ILE A 113 7.02 -0.09 -9.02
CA ILE A 113 5.81 -0.14 -9.84
C ILE A 113 4.73 -0.95 -9.12
N PHE A 114 5.07 -2.16 -8.66
CA PHE A 114 4.11 -3.07 -8.04
C PHE A 114 3.87 -2.79 -6.56
N ASN A 115 4.85 -2.24 -5.84
CA ASN A 115 4.66 -1.87 -4.43
C ASN A 115 3.87 -0.57 -4.29
N ASP A 116 4.04 0.38 -5.20
CA ASP A 116 3.62 1.75 -4.96
C ASP A 116 2.68 2.28 -6.04
N LEU A 117 3.20 2.44 -7.27
CA LEU A 117 2.59 3.30 -8.29
C LEU A 117 1.18 2.86 -8.71
N ILE A 118 0.97 1.54 -8.89
CA ILE A 118 -0.33 1.02 -9.35
C ILE A 118 -1.46 1.24 -8.32
N TRP A 119 -1.11 1.48 -7.05
CA TRP A 119 -2.07 1.64 -5.96
C TRP A 119 -2.47 3.09 -5.70
N TRP A 120 -1.71 4.06 -6.22
CA TRP A 120 -1.95 5.48 -5.95
C TRP A 120 -3.34 5.93 -6.34
N VAL A 121 -3.74 5.65 -7.59
CA VAL A 121 -5.05 6.00 -8.12
C VAL A 121 -6.17 5.34 -7.32
N PRO A 122 -6.22 4.00 -7.15
CA PRO A 122 -7.33 3.39 -6.45
C PRO A 122 -7.40 3.78 -4.96
N PHE A 123 -6.27 3.93 -4.26
CA PHE A 123 -6.28 4.39 -2.86
C PHE A 123 -6.76 5.84 -2.77
N GLY A 124 -6.33 6.72 -3.68
CA GLY A 124 -6.82 8.09 -3.75
C GLY A 124 -8.34 8.16 -3.96
N LEU A 125 -8.88 7.34 -4.88
CA LEU A 125 -10.32 7.27 -5.12
C LEU A 125 -11.11 6.73 -3.91
N ILE A 126 -10.57 5.74 -3.19
CA ILE A 126 -11.17 5.23 -1.94
C ILE A 126 -11.21 6.32 -0.87
N LEU A 127 -10.13 7.09 -0.70
CA LEU A 127 -10.07 8.20 0.26
C LEU A 127 -11.05 9.32 -0.11
N MET A 128 -11.14 9.67 -1.39
CA MET A 128 -12.15 10.63 -1.88
C MET A 128 -13.57 10.15 -1.58
N HIS A 129 -13.85 8.86 -1.76
CA HIS A 129 -15.15 8.29 -1.41
C HIS A 129 -15.43 8.39 0.10
N ALA A 130 -14.47 7.99 0.94
CA ALA A 130 -14.60 8.08 2.39
C ALA A 130 -14.88 9.50 2.88
N TRP A 131 -14.21 10.49 2.26
CA TRP A 131 -14.45 11.91 2.54
C TRP A 131 -15.86 12.36 2.17
N ARG A 132 -16.37 11.96 0.98
CA ARG A 132 -17.75 12.27 0.55
C ARG A 132 -18.79 11.69 1.51
N VAL A 133 -18.61 10.44 1.93
CA VAL A 133 -19.50 9.77 2.90
C VAL A 133 -19.55 10.51 4.23
N ARG A 134 -18.38 10.92 4.76
CA ARG A 134 -18.30 11.69 6.01
C ARG A 134 -18.96 13.05 5.92
N ARG A 135 -18.77 13.76 4.81
CA ARG A 135 -19.40 15.08 4.60
C ARG A 135 -20.92 14.98 4.52
N ALA A 136 -21.44 13.96 3.86
CA ALA A 136 -22.89 13.73 3.82
C ALA A 136 -23.45 13.42 5.22
N ALA A 137 -22.72 12.66 6.04
CA ALA A 137 -23.13 12.36 7.42
C ALA A 137 -23.07 13.59 8.34
N GLY A 138 -22.06 14.46 8.20
CA GLY A 138 -21.91 15.66 9.02
C GLY A 138 -22.75 16.88 8.58
N GLY A 139 -23.37 16.84 7.39
CA GLY A 139 -24.32 17.86 6.94
C GLY A 139 -25.79 17.56 7.29
N ALA A 140 -26.06 16.43 7.94
CA ALA A 140 -27.38 15.98 8.35
C ALA A 140 -27.67 16.19 9.85
N SER A 141 -26.79 16.93 10.54
CA SER A 141 -26.83 17.29 11.97
C SER A 141 -26.91 18.80 12.14
#